data_AF-A0A8D2AQK7-F1
#
_entry.id   AF-A0A8D2AQK7-F1
#
_cell.length_a   1.000
_cell.length_b   1.000
_cell.length_c   1.000
_cell.angle_alpha   90.00
_cell.angle_beta   90.00
_cell.angle_gamma   90.00
#
_symmetry.space_group_name_H-M   'P 1'
#
loop_
_entity.id
_entity.type
_entity.pdbx_description
1 polymer ?
#
loop_
_entity_poly.entity_id
_entity_poly.type
_entity_poly.pdbx_seq_one_letter_code
_entity_poly.pdbx_strand_id
1 'polypeptide(L)'
;MGSAAPDFHYVAMDFGGHGLSSHYSPGVPYYHQNFVSEVRRVAAGGIVGGMFSCIFPEMVDELILLDSSPFAMDINEMENLLTYKRRAIEHMLQVEATQKPPRVVGPQEILQGFLKNNSHVGEECAQLLLQRGTTPVATGLVLNRDRRIAWPEHSFDFVSRELFQRSVQQLRARVLLVKAAQGYNDVRRENDANREPLLFMLHVLRSVLKERFQFVEVPGNHYVHMNAPHHVAGIISSFLQSKRRGPVPQ
;
A
#
# COMPACT_ATOMS: atom_id res chain seq x y z
N MET A 1 27.77 17.18 -1.07
CA MET A 1 27.98 16.51 0.22
C MET A 1 26.61 16.34 0.86
N GLY A 2 25.98 15.18 0.65
CA GLY A 2 24.64 14.90 1.19
C GLY A 2 24.74 14.59 2.68
N SER A 3 24.09 15.39 3.51
CA SER A 3 24.01 15.13 4.95
C SER A 3 23.36 13.77 5.17
N ALA A 4 24.10 12.83 5.76
CA ALA A 4 23.58 11.53 6.16
C ALA A 4 22.30 11.73 6.97
N ALA A 5 21.19 11.16 6.50
CA ALA A 5 20.01 11.00 7.34
C ALA A 5 20.44 10.23 8.60
N PRO A 6 19.88 10.54 9.79
CA PRO A 6 20.22 9.78 10.98
C PRO A 6 19.97 8.28 10.75
N ASP A 7 20.72 7.41 11.43
CA ASP A 7 20.66 5.95 11.26
C ASP A 7 19.25 5.41 11.56
N PHE A 8 18.41 5.33 10.53
CA PHE A 8 17.13 4.64 10.58
C PHE A 8 17.37 3.17 10.25
N HIS A 9 16.85 2.28 11.08
CA HIS A 9 16.76 0.87 10.74
C HIS A 9 15.48 0.63 9.94
N TYR A 10 15.63 0.46 8.63
CA TYR A 10 14.51 0.20 7.73
C TYR A 10 14.21 -1.30 7.66
N VAL A 11 12.95 -1.66 7.92
CA VAL A 11 12.45 -3.03 7.74
C VAL A 11 11.47 -3.02 6.58
N ALA A 12 11.87 -3.62 5.44
CA ALA A 12 11.00 -3.86 4.30
C ALA A 12 10.55 -5.33 4.35
N MET A 13 9.28 -5.55 4.69
CA MET A 13 8.70 -6.89 4.81
C MET A 13 7.88 -7.26 3.57
N ASP A 14 7.85 -8.55 3.24
CA ASP A 14 6.86 -9.09 2.31
C ASP A 14 5.64 -9.56 3.12
N PHE A 15 4.44 -9.19 2.69
CA PHE A 15 3.21 -9.75 3.25
C PHE A 15 3.03 -11.22 2.89
N GLY A 16 2.27 -11.97 3.69
CA GLY A 16 1.85 -13.32 3.36
C GLY A 16 1.34 -13.41 1.91
N GLY A 17 1.78 -14.44 1.19
CA GLY A 17 1.42 -14.63 -0.21
C GLY A 17 2.09 -13.64 -1.20
N HIS A 18 3.04 -12.82 -0.76
CA HIS A 18 3.83 -11.92 -1.61
C HIS A 18 5.34 -12.15 -1.41
N GLY A 19 6.14 -11.73 -2.41
CA GLY A 19 7.60 -11.75 -2.33
C GLY A 19 8.15 -13.12 -1.95
N LEU A 20 8.87 -13.21 -0.83
CA LEU A 20 9.41 -14.46 -0.31
C LEU A 20 8.69 -14.96 0.96
N SER A 21 7.64 -14.26 1.41
CA SER A 21 6.84 -14.70 2.55
C SER A 21 5.97 -15.90 2.18
N SER A 22 5.79 -16.80 3.15
CA SER A 22 4.98 -18.00 2.96
C SER A 22 3.54 -17.64 2.59
N HIS A 23 2.94 -18.48 1.75
CA HIS A 23 1.50 -18.43 1.50
C HIS A 23 0.75 -18.85 2.77
N TYR A 24 -0.45 -18.30 2.98
CA TYR A 24 -1.32 -18.76 4.07
C TYR A 24 -1.70 -20.23 3.89
N SER A 25 -2.09 -20.90 4.98
CA SER A 25 -2.64 -22.26 4.89
C SER A 25 -3.90 -22.30 4.02
N PRO A 26 -4.25 -23.46 3.42
CA PRO A 26 -5.54 -23.65 2.76
C PRO A 26 -6.72 -23.26 3.65
N GLY A 27 -7.74 -22.63 3.07
CA GLY A 27 -8.94 -22.16 3.79
C GLY A 27 -8.78 -20.83 4.54
N VAL A 28 -7.58 -20.25 4.57
CA VAL A 28 -7.35 -18.93 5.18
C VAL A 28 -7.38 -17.84 4.09
N PRO A 29 -8.36 -16.94 4.10
CA PRO A 29 -8.46 -15.86 3.11
C PRO A 29 -7.43 -14.76 3.35
N TYR A 30 -7.10 -14.03 2.28
CA TYR A 30 -6.33 -12.80 2.34
C TYR A 30 -7.25 -11.58 2.45
N TYR A 31 -7.60 -11.19 3.67
CA TYR A 31 -8.25 -9.91 3.92
C TYR A 31 -7.22 -8.85 4.28
N HIS A 32 -7.55 -7.58 4.00
CA HIS A 32 -6.66 -6.46 4.26
C HIS A 32 -6.27 -6.38 5.76
N GLN A 33 -7.22 -6.69 6.66
CA GLN A 33 -6.97 -6.75 8.10
C GLN A 33 -5.94 -7.82 8.52
N ASN A 34 -5.76 -8.90 7.76
CA ASN A 34 -4.73 -9.90 8.07
C ASN A 34 -3.33 -9.27 7.97
N PHE A 35 -3.11 -8.41 6.98
CA PHE A 35 -1.84 -7.71 6.83
C PHE A 35 -1.57 -6.76 8.02
N VAL A 36 -2.59 -6.13 8.60
CA VAL A 36 -2.43 -5.33 9.83
C VAL A 36 -1.93 -6.21 10.98
N SER A 37 -2.41 -7.44 11.08
CA SER A 37 -1.95 -8.40 12.08
C SER A 37 -0.51 -8.86 11.83
N GLU A 38 -0.09 -9.00 10.57
CA GLU A 38 1.31 -9.29 10.21
C GLU A 38 2.23 -8.13 10.58
N VAL A 39 1.83 -6.90 10.25
CA VAL A 39 2.50 -5.66 10.66
C VAL A 39 2.67 -5.62 12.17
N ARG A 40 1.64 -5.98 12.95
CA ARG A 40 1.73 -6.03 14.42
C ARG A 40 2.79 -7.01 14.94
N ARG A 41 3.09 -8.07 14.17
CA ARG A 41 4.12 -9.07 14.49
C ARG A 41 5.52 -8.63 14.07
N VAL A 42 5.65 -7.75 13.07
CA VAL A 42 6.93 -7.35 12.47
C VAL A 42 7.24 -5.86 12.69
N ALA A 43 6.49 -4.95 12.04
CA ALA A 43 6.53 -3.46 12.19
C ALA A 43 5.49 -2.78 11.24
N ALA A 44 5.22 -1.46 11.39
CA ALA A 44 4.25 -0.58 10.69
C ALA A 44 4.53 -0.28 9.17
N GLY A 45 3.54 -0.33 8.24
CA GLY A 45 3.75 0.18 6.85
C GLY A 45 2.54 0.23 5.87
N GLY A 46 2.42 1.26 5.02
CA GLY A 46 1.48 1.37 3.86
C GLY A 46 0.02 1.79 4.16
N ILE A 47 -0.96 1.53 3.27
CA ILE A 47 -2.41 1.63 3.61
C ILE A 47 -2.70 0.78 4.86
N VAL A 48 -2.11 -0.42 4.90
CA VAL A 48 -2.07 -1.29 6.08
C VAL A 48 -1.48 -0.55 7.29
N GLY A 49 -0.46 0.27 7.09
CA GLY A 49 0.19 1.13 8.07
C GLY A 49 -0.68 2.29 8.51
N GLY A 50 -1.50 2.86 7.63
CA GLY A 50 -2.53 3.83 7.98
C GLY A 50 -3.60 3.20 8.87
N MET A 51 -4.14 2.06 8.46
CA MET A 51 -5.08 1.27 9.26
C MET A 51 -4.48 0.86 10.61
N PHE A 52 -3.24 0.37 10.61
CA PHE A 52 -2.48 0.03 11.81
C PHE A 52 -2.30 1.24 12.72
N SER A 53 -1.95 2.41 12.17
CA SER A 53 -1.78 3.65 12.94
C SER A 53 -3.07 4.13 13.60
N CYS A 54 -4.23 3.78 13.04
CA CYS A 54 -5.52 4.08 13.66
C CYS A 54 -5.91 3.04 14.73
N ILE A 55 -5.53 1.77 14.56
CA ILE A 55 -5.87 0.68 15.48
C ILE A 55 -4.92 0.64 16.69
N PHE A 56 -3.63 0.92 16.47
CA PHE A 56 -2.56 0.93 17.48
C PHE A 56 -1.85 2.29 17.50
N PRO A 57 -2.58 3.39 17.79
CA PRO A 57 -2.04 4.75 17.64
C PRO A 57 -0.87 5.09 18.55
N GLU A 58 -0.71 4.36 19.65
CA GLU A 58 0.44 4.45 20.56
C GLU A 58 1.73 3.83 20.02
N MET A 59 1.64 3.00 18.97
CA MET A 59 2.78 2.31 18.38
C MET A 59 3.41 3.04 17.20
N VAL A 60 2.84 4.17 16.77
CA VAL A 60 3.27 4.90 15.57
C VAL A 60 3.52 6.36 15.90
N ASP A 61 4.80 6.73 15.85
CA ASP A 61 5.25 8.11 15.99
C ASP A 61 4.96 8.96 14.73
N GLU A 62 5.24 8.37 13.57
CA GLU A 62 5.25 9.04 12.27
C GLU A 62 4.72 8.10 11.20
N LEU A 63 3.76 8.57 10.41
CA LEU A 63 3.14 7.83 9.30
C LEU A 63 3.45 8.56 8.00
N ILE A 64 4.10 7.88 7.06
CA ILE A 64 4.39 8.41 5.72
C ILE A 64 3.55 7.62 4.73
N LEU A 65 2.71 8.33 3.99
CA LEU A 65 1.82 7.79 2.96
C LEU A 65 2.33 8.26 1.59
N LEU A 66 2.60 7.29 0.71
CA LEU A 66 3.13 7.55 -0.65
C LEU A 66 2.04 7.24 -1.66
N ASP A 67 1.40 8.29 -2.17
CA ASP A 67 0.25 8.20 -3.08
C ASP A 67 -0.82 7.21 -2.61
N SER A 68 -1.09 7.22 -1.30
CA SER A 68 -1.95 6.24 -0.62
C SER A 68 -2.82 6.89 0.46
N SER A 69 -3.96 6.28 0.77
CA SER A 69 -4.86 6.69 1.86
C SER A 69 -4.67 5.84 3.11
N PRO A 70 -4.94 6.34 4.34
CA PRO A 70 -4.92 5.50 5.53
C PRO A 70 -5.91 4.32 5.51
N PHE A 71 -7.01 4.47 4.75
CA PHE A 71 -7.98 3.41 4.49
C PHE A 71 -8.47 3.50 3.05
N ALA A 72 -8.83 2.37 2.46
CA ALA A 72 -9.52 2.35 1.17
C ALA A 72 -10.96 2.88 1.35
N MET A 73 -11.28 3.97 0.66
CA MET A 73 -12.65 4.48 0.56
C MET A 73 -13.13 4.28 -0.87
N ASP A 74 -14.34 3.74 -1.00
CA ASP A 74 -15.00 3.55 -2.30
C ASP A 74 -16.43 4.06 -2.21
N ILE A 75 -16.56 5.37 -2.18
CA ILE A 75 -17.80 6.06 -1.78
C ILE A 75 -18.94 5.80 -2.77
N ASN A 76 -18.60 5.54 -4.03
CA ASN A 76 -19.58 5.40 -5.11
C ASN A 76 -20.07 3.95 -5.30
N GLU A 77 -19.45 2.98 -4.63
CA GLU A 77 -19.69 1.54 -4.85
C GLU A 77 -20.12 0.80 -3.56
N MET A 78 -20.55 1.54 -2.53
CA MET A 78 -20.96 0.97 -1.25
C MET A 78 -22.11 -0.03 -1.37
N GLU A 79 -23.04 0.16 -2.31
CA GLU A 79 -24.14 -0.78 -2.56
C GLU A 79 -23.64 -2.14 -3.08
N ASN A 80 -22.49 -2.16 -3.77
CA ASN A 80 -21.89 -3.36 -4.34
C ASN A 80 -20.93 -4.08 -3.36
N LEU A 81 -20.74 -3.57 -2.14
CA LEU A 81 -19.78 -4.12 -1.17
C LEU A 81 -20.01 -5.61 -0.88
N LEU A 82 -21.26 -6.03 -0.71
CA LEU A 82 -21.59 -7.45 -0.46
C LEU A 82 -21.30 -8.33 -1.69
N THR A 83 -21.49 -7.79 -2.89
CA THR A 83 -21.13 -8.46 -4.15
C THR A 83 -19.62 -8.67 -4.24
N TYR A 84 -18.82 -7.67 -3.87
CA TYR A 84 -17.36 -7.80 -3.87
C TYR A 84 -16.87 -8.82 -2.84
N LYS A 85 -17.45 -8.83 -1.64
CA LYS A 85 -17.14 -9.84 -0.61
C LYS A 85 -17.47 -11.26 -1.09
N ARG A 86 -18.63 -11.44 -1.74
CA ARG A 86 -18.99 -12.72 -2.36
C ARG A 86 -17.96 -13.14 -3.42
N ARG A 87 -17.61 -12.24 -4.35
CA ARG A 87 -16.64 -12.52 -5.43
C ARG A 87 -15.26 -12.91 -4.89
N ALA A 88 -14.79 -12.28 -3.82
CA ALA A 88 -13.53 -12.63 -3.19
C ALA A 88 -13.54 -14.05 -2.61
N ILE A 89 -14.63 -14.42 -1.92
CA ILE A 89 -14.82 -15.76 -1.36
C ILE A 89 -14.91 -16.80 -2.48
N GLU A 90 -15.75 -16.56 -3.49
CA GLU A 90 -15.90 -17.46 -4.64
C GLU A 90 -14.58 -17.62 -5.42
N HIS A 91 -13.80 -16.54 -5.60
CA HIS A 91 -12.47 -16.60 -6.21
C HIS A 91 -11.52 -17.50 -5.42
N MET A 92 -11.46 -17.34 -4.09
CA MET A 92 -10.61 -18.17 -3.25
C MET A 92 -11.01 -19.65 -3.37
N LEU A 93 -12.29 -19.97 -3.22
CA LEU A 93 -12.82 -21.33 -3.33
C LEU A 93 -12.53 -21.94 -4.70
N GLN A 94 -12.70 -21.16 -5.78
CA GLN A 94 -12.41 -21.61 -7.13
C GLN A 94 -10.91 -21.89 -7.33
N VAL A 95 -10.03 -21.02 -6.85
CA VAL A 95 -8.58 -21.23 -6.95
C VAL A 95 -8.17 -22.49 -6.20
N GLU A 96 -8.67 -22.69 -4.97
CA GLU A 96 -8.39 -23.88 -4.15
C GLU A 96 -8.94 -25.17 -4.78
N ALA A 97 -10.15 -25.14 -5.33
CA ALA A 97 -10.74 -26.29 -6.02
C ALA A 97 -9.99 -26.67 -7.30
N THR A 98 -9.47 -25.69 -8.04
CA THR A 98 -8.76 -25.97 -9.30
C THR A 98 -7.38 -26.60 -9.11
N GLN A 99 -6.73 -26.37 -7.97
CA GLN A 99 -5.38 -26.86 -7.64
C GLN A 99 -4.35 -26.74 -8.78
N LYS A 100 -4.53 -25.74 -9.66
CA LYS A 100 -3.70 -25.59 -10.86
C LYS A 100 -2.24 -25.36 -10.44
N PRO A 101 -1.27 -26.10 -10.99
CA PRO A 101 0.13 -25.89 -10.65
C PRO A 101 0.59 -24.48 -11.02
N PRO A 102 1.62 -23.94 -10.36
CA PRO A 102 2.19 -22.65 -10.73
C PRO A 102 2.63 -22.65 -12.20
N ARG A 103 2.31 -21.58 -12.93
CA ARG A 103 2.74 -21.42 -14.31
C ARG A 103 4.22 -21.05 -14.34
N VAL A 104 5.01 -21.81 -15.09
CA VAL A 104 6.41 -21.46 -15.40
C VAL A 104 6.43 -20.59 -16.65
N VAL A 105 7.12 -19.46 -16.58
CA VAL A 105 7.11 -18.40 -17.61
C VAL A 105 8.54 -17.95 -17.89
N GLY A 106 8.85 -17.62 -19.15
CA GLY A 106 10.16 -17.07 -19.50
C GLY A 106 10.39 -15.65 -18.92
N PRO A 107 11.64 -15.22 -18.66
CA PRO A 107 11.93 -13.89 -18.11
C PRO A 107 11.34 -12.72 -18.90
N GLN A 108 11.37 -12.78 -20.22
CA GLN A 108 10.78 -11.73 -21.06
C GLN A 108 9.25 -11.76 -21.02
N GLU A 109 8.65 -12.95 -21.08
CA GLU A 109 7.19 -13.10 -21.05
C GLU A 109 6.59 -12.60 -19.72
N ILE A 110 7.25 -12.90 -18.58
CA ILE A 110 6.78 -12.44 -17.27
C ILE A 110 6.93 -10.93 -17.10
N LEU A 111 8.01 -10.34 -17.63
CA LEU A 111 8.23 -8.89 -17.61
C LEU A 111 7.17 -8.16 -18.44
N GLN A 112 6.92 -8.62 -19.66
CA GLN A 112 5.91 -8.03 -20.54
C GLN A 112 4.50 -8.18 -19.94
N GLY A 113 4.20 -9.36 -19.38
CA GLY A 113 2.94 -9.59 -18.66
C GLY A 113 2.78 -8.67 -17.44
N PHE A 114 3.86 -8.44 -16.69
CA PHE A 114 3.86 -7.56 -15.53
C PHE A 114 3.62 -6.09 -15.93
N LEU A 115 4.35 -5.58 -16.92
CA LEU A 115 4.22 -4.21 -17.43
C LEU A 115 2.84 -3.95 -18.03
N LYS A 116 2.28 -4.92 -18.76
CA LYS A 116 0.93 -4.82 -19.32
C LYS A 116 -0.13 -4.62 -18.23
N ASN A 117 0.00 -5.30 -17.09
CA ASN A 117 -0.94 -5.19 -15.97
C ASN A 117 -0.63 -4.00 -15.04
N ASN A 118 0.58 -3.45 -15.11
CA ASN A 118 1.06 -2.37 -14.26
C ASN A 118 1.66 -1.23 -15.09
N SER A 119 0.85 -0.65 -15.98
CA SER A 119 1.27 0.32 -17.01
C SER A 119 2.00 1.57 -16.49
N HIS A 120 1.89 1.89 -15.20
CA HIS A 120 2.57 3.03 -14.58
C HIS A 120 3.95 2.67 -13.98
N VAL A 121 4.32 1.40 -13.95
CA VAL A 121 5.64 0.95 -13.48
C VAL A 121 6.63 1.06 -14.63
N GLY A 122 7.77 1.71 -14.41
CA GLY A 122 8.86 1.73 -15.39
C GLY A 122 9.52 0.36 -15.53
N GLU A 123 10.13 0.06 -16.67
CA GLU A 123 10.73 -1.25 -16.93
C GLU A 123 11.78 -1.66 -15.88
N GLU A 124 12.67 -0.75 -15.51
CA GLU A 124 13.69 -1.00 -14.47
C GLU A 124 13.03 -1.36 -13.12
N CYS A 125 11.97 -0.65 -12.73
CA CYS A 125 11.23 -0.92 -11.51
C CYS A 125 10.49 -2.26 -11.58
N ALA A 126 9.94 -2.62 -12.74
CA ALA A 126 9.32 -3.92 -12.96
C ALA A 126 10.35 -5.05 -12.82
N GLN A 127 11.56 -4.88 -13.34
CA GLN A 127 12.64 -5.84 -13.18
C GLN A 127 13.02 -6.01 -11.69
N LEU A 128 13.18 -4.92 -10.93
CA LEU A 128 13.44 -4.96 -9.48
C LEU A 128 12.34 -5.69 -8.70
N LEU A 129 11.07 -5.40 -9.00
CA LEU A 129 9.94 -6.08 -8.38
C LEU A 129 9.91 -7.58 -8.70
N LEU A 130 10.19 -7.94 -9.96
CA LEU A 130 10.22 -9.34 -10.40
C LEU A 130 11.40 -10.12 -9.83
N GLN A 131 12.54 -9.48 -9.53
CA GLN A 131 13.67 -10.14 -8.85
C GLN A 131 13.25 -10.74 -7.50
N ARG A 132 12.37 -10.06 -6.76
CA ARG A 132 11.84 -10.56 -5.48
C ARG A 132 10.50 -11.28 -5.62
N GLY A 133 9.71 -10.93 -6.63
CA GLY A 133 8.38 -11.47 -6.90
C GLY A 133 8.37 -12.78 -7.70
N THR A 134 9.53 -13.29 -8.10
CA THR A 134 9.66 -14.56 -8.83
C THR A 134 10.71 -15.48 -8.22
N THR A 135 10.56 -16.78 -8.47
CA THR A 135 11.56 -17.80 -8.13
C THR A 135 12.02 -18.51 -9.40
N PRO A 136 13.34 -18.64 -9.64
CA PRO A 136 13.85 -19.40 -10.76
C PRO A 136 13.64 -20.91 -10.56
N VAL A 137 13.20 -21.58 -11.62
CA VAL A 137 13.03 -23.03 -11.72
C VAL A 137 13.73 -23.53 -12.99
N ALA A 138 13.86 -24.85 -13.14
CA ALA A 138 14.64 -25.46 -14.23
C ALA A 138 14.29 -24.95 -15.65
N THR A 139 13.02 -24.61 -15.90
CA THR A 139 12.51 -24.22 -17.22
C THR A 139 12.05 -22.77 -17.30
N GLY A 140 12.31 -21.93 -16.30
CA GLY A 140 11.90 -20.52 -16.31
C GLY A 140 11.70 -19.91 -14.92
N LEU A 141 10.70 -19.06 -14.78
CA LEU A 141 10.35 -18.36 -13.55
C LEU A 141 8.93 -18.71 -13.10
N VAL A 142 8.72 -18.76 -11.80
CA VAL A 142 7.40 -18.88 -11.17
C VAL A 142 7.10 -17.60 -10.39
N LEU A 143 5.88 -17.06 -10.50
CA LEU A 143 5.44 -15.94 -9.65
C LEU A 143 5.27 -16.42 -8.21
N ASN A 144 5.85 -15.67 -7.27
CA ASN A 144 5.71 -15.96 -5.86
C ASN A 144 4.37 -15.48 -5.27
N ARG A 145 3.61 -14.66 -6.02
CA ARG A 145 2.30 -14.16 -5.58
C ARG A 145 1.29 -15.30 -5.50
N ASP A 146 0.64 -15.44 -4.35
CA ASP A 146 -0.44 -16.39 -4.17
C ASP A 146 -1.64 -16.02 -5.07
N ARG A 147 -2.17 -17.01 -5.77
CA ARG A 147 -3.28 -16.85 -6.73
C ARG A 147 -4.62 -16.61 -6.04
N ARG A 148 -4.74 -16.95 -4.74
CA ARG A 148 -5.93 -16.68 -3.92
C ARG A 148 -6.07 -15.21 -3.57
N ILE A 149 -4.99 -14.43 -3.64
CA ILE A 149 -5.07 -12.98 -3.46
C ILE A 149 -5.85 -12.40 -4.65
N ALA A 150 -7.10 -12.04 -4.38
CA ALA A 150 -8.01 -11.44 -5.35
C ALA A 150 -7.51 -10.06 -5.82
N TRP A 151 -8.26 -9.45 -6.73
CA TRP A 151 -8.03 -8.06 -7.12
C TRP A 151 -8.23 -7.13 -5.91
N PRO A 152 -7.50 -6.00 -5.83
CA PRO A 152 -7.66 -5.03 -4.75
C PRO A 152 -9.12 -4.63 -4.53
N GLU A 153 -9.90 -4.43 -5.61
CA GLU A 153 -11.31 -4.07 -5.51
C GLU A 153 -12.23 -5.13 -4.88
N HIS A 154 -11.74 -6.34 -4.68
CA HIS A 154 -12.49 -7.44 -4.05
C HIS A 154 -11.93 -7.79 -2.68
N SER A 155 -10.70 -7.38 -2.37
CA SER A 155 -9.98 -7.77 -1.16
C SER A 155 -9.80 -6.64 -0.15
N PHE A 156 -9.99 -5.38 -0.57
CA PHE A 156 -9.92 -4.24 0.33
C PHE A 156 -11.19 -4.12 1.18
N ASP A 157 -10.99 -3.87 2.47
CA ASP A 157 -12.06 -3.50 3.39
C ASP A 157 -12.40 -2.02 3.19
N PHE A 158 -13.32 -1.76 2.26
CA PHE A 158 -13.78 -0.41 2.01
C PHE A 158 -14.57 0.14 3.21
N VAL A 159 -14.26 1.38 3.58
CA VAL A 159 -14.92 2.06 4.70
C VAL A 159 -15.78 3.21 4.21
N SER A 160 -16.87 3.49 4.93
CA SER A 160 -17.70 4.67 4.69
C SER A 160 -16.94 5.94 5.08
N ARG A 161 -17.46 7.11 4.68
CA ARG A 161 -16.91 8.41 5.07
C ARG A 161 -16.90 8.60 6.58
N GLU A 162 -17.97 8.17 7.25
CA GLU A 162 -18.14 8.27 8.68
C GLU A 162 -17.10 7.41 9.39
N LEU A 163 -16.95 6.15 8.96
CA LEU A 163 -15.94 5.26 9.54
C LEU A 163 -14.53 5.79 9.27
N PHE A 164 -14.25 6.30 8.07
CA PHE A 164 -12.98 6.95 7.76
C PHE A 164 -12.66 8.10 8.72
N GLN A 165 -13.61 9.02 8.91
CA GLN A 165 -13.44 10.16 9.81
C GLN A 165 -13.21 9.72 11.26
N ARG A 166 -13.98 8.73 11.75
CA ARG A 166 -13.82 8.18 13.10
C ARG A 166 -12.48 7.48 13.28
N SER A 167 -12.00 6.77 12.27
CA SER A 167 -10.69 6.13 12.28
C SER A 167 -9.56 7.16 12.30
N VAL A 168 -9.63 8.21 11.47
CA VAL A 168 -8.62 9.27 11.44
C VAL A 168 -8.55 10.03 12.78
N GLN A 169 -9.67 10.16 13.52
CA GLN A 169 -9.68 10.72 14.88
C GLN A 169 -8.79 9.96 15.88
N GLN A 170 -8.48 8.69 15.63
CA GLN A 170 -7.59 7.91 16.49
C GLN A 170 -6.10 8.16 16.21
N LEU A 171 -5.74 8.72 15.05
CA LEU A 171 -4.34 8.94 14.68
C LEU A 171 -3.65 9.91 15.65
N ARG A 172 -2.60 9.40 16.32
CA ARG A 172 -1.68 10.19 17.16
C ARG A 172 -0.38 10.57 16.44
N ALA A 173 0.00 9.81 15.43
CA ALA A 173 1.21 10.05 14.63
C ALA A 173 1.24 11.43 13.98
N ARG A 174 2.43 11.94 13.70
CA ARG A 174 2.60 12.95 12.63
C ARG A 174 2.42 12.24 11.30
N VAL A 175 1.71 12.87 10.37
CA VAL A 175 1.39 12.25 9.08
C VAL A 175 1.95 13.11 7.95
N LEU A 176 2.78 12.50 7.11
CA LEU A 176 3.18 13.05 5.83
C LEU A 176 2.44 12.29 4.73
N LEU A 177 1.69 13.01 3.89
CA LEU A 177 1.14 12.46 2.66
C LEU A 177 1.86 13.09 1.46
N VAL A 178 2.59 12.26 0.72
CA VAL A 178 3.21 12.63 -0.55
C VAL A 178 2.32 12.14 -1.68
N LYS A 179 1.68 13.07 -2.39
CA LYS A 179 0.79 12.79 -3.53
C LYS A 179 1.58 12.91 -4.84
N ALA A 180 1.49 11.90 -5.70
CA ALA A 180 2.03 12.04 -7.05
C ALA A 180 1.04 12.81 -7.94
N ALA A 181 1.54 13.74 -8.76
CA ALA A 181 0.70 14.59 -9.62
C ALA A 181 -0.15 13.77 -10.62
N GLN A 182 0.38 12.62 -11.07
CA GLN A 182 -0.30 11.64 -11.94
C GLN A 182 -0.62 10.35 -11.16
N GLY A 183 -0.70 10.42 -9.84
CA GLY A 183 -1.12 9.31 -8.99
C GLY A 183 -2.63 9.25 -8.82
N TYR A 184 -3.12 8.24 -8.10
CA TYR A 184 -4.56 7.98 -8.02
C TYR A 184 -5.32 8.96 -7.12
N ASN A 185 -6.53 9.32 -7.54
CA ASN A 185 -7.52 10.09 -6.78
C ASN A 185 -8.62 9.19 -6.20
N ASP A 186 -8.83 8.01 -6.80
CA ASP A 186 -9.82 7.01 -6.38
C ASP A 186 -9.13 5.64 -6.24
N VAL A 187 -9.71 4.75 -5.44
CA VAL A 187 -9.23 3.37 -5.30
C VAL A 187 -9.46 2.55 -6.58
N ARG A 188 -10.41 2.97 -7.42
CA ARG A 188 -10.68 2.41 -8.74
C ARG A 188 -10.17 3.33 -9.84
N ARG A 189 -9.34 2.78 -10.73
CA ARG A 189 -8.78 3.54 -11.87
C ARG A 189 -9.86 4.10 -12.81
N GLU A 190 -10.97 3.39 -12.98
CA GLU A 190 -12.09 3.84 -13.81
C GLU A 190 -12.79 5.10 -13.26
N ASN A 191 -12.70 5.31 -11.94
CA ASN A 191 -13.28 6.46 -11.25
C ASN A 191 -12.26 7.58 -11.01
N ASP A 192 -11.03 7.47 -11.51
CA ASP A 192 -9.91 8.35 -11.13
C ASP A 192 -10.08 9.82 -11.55
N ALA A 193 -10.98 10.09 -12.50
CA ALA A 193 -11.40 11.45 -12.86
C ALA A 193 -12.17 12.14 -11.72
N ASN A 194 -12.79 11.36 -10.83
CA ASN A 194 -13.48 11.87 -9.66
C ASN A 194 -12.47 12.14 -8.53
N ARG A 195 -12.20 13.43 -8.28
CA ARG A 195 -11.28 13.87 -7.21
C ARG A 195 -11.94 13.96 -5.84
N GLU A 196 -13.24 13.70 -5.76
CA GLU A 196 -14.03 13.86 -4.54
C GLU A 196 -13.51 13.03 -3.35
N PRO A 197 -13.16 11.72 -3.51
CA PRO A 197 -12.63 10.93 -2.41
C PRO A 197 -11.31 11.46 -1.86
N LEU A 198 -10.40 11.87 -2.76
CA LEU A 198 -9.13 12.52 -2.39
C LEU A 198 -9.37 13.84 -1.63
N LEU A 199 -10.25 14.70 -2.14
CA LEU A 199 -10.54 15.98 -1.50
C LEU A 199 -11.17 15.80 -0.11
N PHE A 200 -12.09 14.85 0.03
CA PHE A 200 -12.68 14.48 1.32
C PHE A 200 -11.60 13.96 2.29
N MET A 201 -10.75 13.03 1.85
CA MET A 201 -9.64 12.52 2.64
C MET A 201 -8.74 13.65 3.16
N LEU A 202 -8.30 14.54 2.26
CA LEU A 202 -7.44 15.67 2.60
C LEU A 202 -8.11 16.63 3.58
N HIS A 203 -9.40 16.89 3.40
CA HIS A 203 -10.18 17.71 4.32
C HIS A 203 -10.20 17.11 5.73
N VAL A 204 -10.52 15.82 5.85
CA VAL A 204 -10.59 15.11 7.14
C VAL A 204 -9.21 15.08 7.81
N LEU A 205 -8.15 14.70 7.09
CA LEU A 205 -6.78 14.66 7.61
C LEU A 205 -6.33 16.03 8.12
N ARG A 206 -6.53 17.10 7.32
CA ARG A 206 -6.19 18.47 7.73
C ARG A 206 -6.96 18.90 8.98
N SER A 207 -8.27 18.67 9.02
CA SER A 207 -9.13 19.10 10.12
C SER A 207 -8.80 18.39 11.44
N VAL A 208 -8.53 17.08 11.38
CA VAL A 208 -8.26 16.26 12.59
C VAL A 208 -6.83 16.42 13.08
N LEU A 209 -5.86 16.38 12.18
CA LEU A 209 -4.44 16.31 12.55
C LEU A 209 -3.80 17.68 12.72
N LYS A 210 -4.33 18.72 12.06
CA LYS A 210 -3.84 20.11 12.12
C LYS A 210 -2.34 20.16 11.81
N GLU A 211 -1.54 20.76 12.69
CA GLU A 211 -0.07 20.87 12.59
C GLU A 211 0.66 19.52 12.49
N ARG A 212 0.01 18.40 12.82
CA ARG A 212 0.59 17.06 12.67
C ARG A 212 0.50 16.54 11.24
N PHE A 213 -0.22 17.20 10.34
CA PHE A 213 -0.38 16.75 8.96
C PHE A 213 0.36 17.65 7.97
N GLN A 214 1.20 17.01 7.16
CA GLN A 214 1.89 17.63 6.04
C GLN A 214 1.43 16.98 4.73
N PHE A 215 1.08 17.80 3.75
CA PHE A 215 0.74 17.36 2.40
C PHE A 215 1.74 17.95 1.41
N VAL A 216 2.33 17.11 0.56
CA VAL A 216 3.24 17.54 -0.51
C VAL A 216 2.85 16.84 -1.80
N GLU A 217 2.73 17.61 -2.88
CA GLU A 217 2.55 17.06 -4.22
C GLU A 217 3.90 17.01 -4.95
N VAL A 218 4.18 15.92 -5.67
CA VAL A 218 5.43 15.71 -6.41
C VAL A 218 5.18 15.29 -7.85
N PRO A 219 6.07 15.64 -8.80
CA PRO A 219 5.96 15.19 -10.18
C PRO A 219 6.20 13.67 -10.28
N GLY A 220 5.36 13.00 -11.08
CA GLY A 220 5.42 11.56 -11.31
C GLY A 220 4.05 10.90 -11.21
N ASN A 221 4.03 9.58 -11.39
CA ASN A 221 2.84 8.74 -11.26
C ASN A 221 2.82 8.02 -9.89
N HIS A 222 1.84 7.14 -9.67
CA HIS A 222 1.69 6.36 -8.43
C HIS A 222 2.99 5.68 -7.95
N TYR A 223 3.83 5.23 -8.88
CA TYR A 223 5.12 4.57 -8.59
C TYR A 223 6.29 5.55 -8.49
N VAL A 224 6.05 6.84 -8.24
CA VAL A 224 7.12 7.87 -8.13
C VAL A 224 8.22 7.48 -7.13
N HIS A 225 7.87 6.79 -6.05
CA HIS A 225 8.81 6.31 -5.04
C HIS A 225 9.79 5.25 -5.56
N MET A 226 9.44 4.56 -6.65
CA MET A 226 10.30 3.59 -7.35
C MET A 226 10.93 4.22 -8.59
N ASN A 227 10.13 4.87 -9.44
CA ASN A 227 10.56 5.44 -10.72
C ASN A 227 11.44 6.69 -10.57
N ALA A 228 11.23 7.49 -9.53
CA ALA A 228 11.94 8.74 -9.26
C ALA A 228 12.12 8.97 -7.74
N PRO A 229 12.81 8.07 -7.02
CA PRO A 229 12.91 8.10 -5.55
C PRO A 229 13.49 9.41 -5.01
N HIS A 230 14.34 10.08 -5.78
CA HIS A 230 14.93 11.37 -5.43
C HIS A 230 13.88 12.50 -5.26
N HIS A 231 12.73 12.42 -5.93
CA HIS A 231 11.62 13.36 -5.72
C HIS A 231 11.00 13.24 -4.32
N VAL A 232 11.13 12.08 -3.68
CA VAL A 232 10.44 11.75 -2.42
C VAL A 232 11.41 11.69 -1.24
N ALA A 233 12.63 11.18 -1.44
CA ALA A 233 13.60 10.88 -0.38
C ALA A 233 13.97 12.11 0.48
N GLY A 234 14.17 13.27 -0.15
CA GLY A 234 14.49 14.51 0.56
C GLY A 234 13.34 15.02 1.44
N ILE A 235 12.10 14.84 0.98
CA ILE A 235 10.89 15.23 1.71
C ILE A 235 10.72 14.33 2.94
N ILE A 236 10.84 13.00 2.75
CA ILE A 236 10.80 12.03 3.85
C ILE A 236 11.89 12.34 4.88
N SER A 237 13.13 12.52 4.42
CA SER A 237 14.26 12.78 5.32
C SER A 237 14.05 14.04 6.15
N SER A 238 13.55 15.11 5.52
CA SER A 238 13.24 16.37 6.21
C SER A 238 12.12 16.21 7.23
N PHE A 239 11.05 15.49 6.87
CA PHE A 239 9.92 15.20 7.76
C PHE A 239 10.37 14.42 9.01
N LEU A 240 11.12 13.33 8.83
CA LEU A 240 11.65 12.51 9.92
C LEU A 240 12.63 13.28 10.82
N GLN A 241 13.43 14.19 10.24
CA GLN A 241 14.42 14.98 11.00
C GLN A 241 13.81 16.16 11.77
N SER A 242 12.70 16.73 11.29
CA SER A 242 12.07 17.90 11.92
C SER A 242 11.62 17.67 13.37
N LYS A 243 11.29 16.42 13.76
CA LYS A 243 10.92 16.07 15.15
C LYS A 243 12.10 16.18 16.12
N ARG A 244 13.33 15.95 15.64
CA ARG A 244 14.56 16.00 16.46
C ARG A 244 15.00 17.42 16.80
N ARG A 245 14.37 18.45 16.22
CA ARG A 245 14.67 19.87 16.47
C ARG A 245 13.71 20.52 17.47
N GLY A 246 12.78 19.77 18.07
CA GLY A 246 11.98 20.25 19.20
C GLY A 246 12.85 20.51 20.45
N PRO A 247 12.39 21.32 21.41
CA PRO A 247 13.22 21.76 22.53
C PRO A 247 13.75 20.56 23.31
N VAL A 248 15.07 20.55 23.56
CA VAL A 248 15.68 19.67 24.56
C VAL A 248 14.97 19.96 25.90
N PRO A 249 14.44 18.95 26.60
CA PRO A 249 13.90 19.16 27.94
C PRO A 249 14.99 19.78 28.82
N GLN A 250 14.70 20.92 29.43
CA GLN A 250 15.52 21.49 30.51
C GLN A 250 15.39 20.62 31.76
#